data_AF-A0A923MNT8-F1
#
_entry.id   AF-A0A923MNT8-F1
#
_cell.length_a   1.000
_cell.length_b   1.000
_cell.length_c   1.000
_cell.angle_alpha   90.00
_cell.angle_beta   90.00
_cell.angle_gamma   90.00
#
_symmetry.space_group_name_H-M   'P 1'
#
loop_
_entity.id
_entity.type
_entity.pdbx_description
1 polymer ?
#
loop_
_entity_poly.entity_id
_entity_poly.type
_entity_poly.pdbx_seq_one_letter_code
_entity_poly.pdbx_strand_id
1 'polypeptide(L)'
;MSEFVKKTIVGYKDVPGGSSDPDCTHVILTLNEYKKIVRERDEAIRTVGIERQNADRQMNEEKNNAAYQIRQVRDQAVKEIAEMQGALAQAQKDAAYQRHLNENLLRISRERANADRGLKPKKEHTGYVVMNMQEKKLQRKNSRGYYTITLWETVLQSPYSVDFTEEQARYQIHEDLMQHEDGKEWALSRIGICEKPDPKFCDPFEYNEIMENENVLVRYQLRANYQARRGEKTGFWDIILVHQKPIPQVPKDMRP
;
A
#
# COMPACT_ATOMS: atom_id res chain seq x y z
N MET A 1 -42.22 -60.55 -42.54
CA MET A 1 -43.01 -59.32 -42.37
C MET A 1 -43.73 -59.51 -41.06
N SER A 2 -43.55 -58.58 -40.12
CA SER A 2 -44.22 -58.59 -38.83
C SER A 2 -45.74 -58.52 -39.01
N GLU A 3 -46.47 -59.43 -38.38
CA GLU A 3 -47.93 -59.47 -38.40
C GLU A 3 -48.47 -58.63 -37.24
N PHE A 4 -49.35 -57.69 -37.56
CA PHE A 4 -50.01 -56.82 -36.58
C PHE A 4 -51.39 -57.39 -36.33
N VAL A 5 -51.68 -57.76 -35.08
CA VAL A 5 -52.84 -58.59 -34.76
C VAL A 5 -53.59 -58.09 -33.54
N LYS A 6 -54.87 -58.47 -33.46
CA LYS A 6 -55.68 -58.35 -32.25
C LYS A 6 -55.96 -59.68 -31.59
N LYS A 7 -55.97 -59.69 -30.26
CA LYS A 7 -56.29 -60.89 -29.47
C LYS A 7 -57.80 -61.12 -29.46
N THR A 8 -58.22 -62.32 -29.82
CA THR A 8 -59.63 -62.75 -29.85
C THR A 8 -59.80 -64.03 -29.03
N ILE A 9 -61.05 -64.45 -28.81
CA ILE A 9 -61.38 -65.68 -28.05
C ILE A 9 -60.81 -66.94 -28.72
N VAL A 10 -60.57 -66.90 -30.04
CA VAL A 10 -60.08 -68.05 -30.84
C VAL A 10 -58.63 -67.84 -31.32
N GLY A 11 -57.87 -66.94 -30.67
CA GLY A 11 -56.47 -66.67 -31.00
C GLY A 11 -56.23 -65.28 -31.60
N TYR A 12 -55.25 -65.17 -32.48
CA TYR A 12 -54.80 -63.90 -33.06
C TYR A 12 -55.33 -63.71 -34.47
N LYS A 13 -55.72 -62.47 -34.81
CA LYS A 13 -56.22 -62.11 -36.15
C LYS A 13 -55.61 -60.81 -36.64
N ASP A 14 -55.19 -60.77 -37.89
CA ASP A 14 -54.58 -59.59 -38.53
C ASP A 14 -55.51 -58.38 -38.50
N VAL A 15 -54.90 -57.21 -38.31
CA VAL A 15 -55.58 -55.92 -38.44
C VAL A 15 -55.09 -55.19 -39.69
N PRO A 16 -56.00 -54.64 -40.51
CA PRO A 16 -55.65 -54.07 -41.82
C PRO A 16 -54.85 -52.77 -41.72
N GLY A 17 -54.92 -52.03 -40.60
CA GLY A 17 -54.17 -50.79 -40.40
C GLY A 17 -52.73 -50.95 -39.88
N GLY A 18 -52.23 -52.18 -39.71
CA GLY A 18 -50.87 -52.43 -39.23
C GLY A 18 -50.62 -51.90 -37.81
N SER A 19 -49.41 -51.39 -37.54
CA SER A 19 -49.00 -50.89 -36.21
C SER A 19 -49.78 -49.68 -35.70
N SER A 20 -50.45 -48.96 -36.59
CA SER A 20 -51.17 -47.73 -36.28
C SER A 20 -52.69 -47.94 -36.18
N ASP A 21 -53.16 -49.17 -36.36
CA ASP A 21 -54.56 -49.55 -36.17
C ASP A 21 -54.92 -49.47 -34.67
N PRO A 22 -55.97 -48.74 -34.26
CA PRO A 22 -56.38 -48.66 -32.85
C PRO A 22 -56.71 -50.02 -32.22
N ASP A 23 -57.11 -51.01 -33.02
CA ASP A 23 -57.39 -52.37 -32.58
C ASP A 23 -56.14 -53.26 -32.51
N CYS A 24 -54.97 -52.81 -32.99
CA CYS A 24 -53.71 -53.55 -32.92
C CYS A 24 -53.27 -53.68 -31.45
N THR A 25 -53.14 -54.91 -30.96
CA THR A 25 -52.74 -55.16 -29.55
C THR A 25 -51.42 -55.92 -29.45
N HIS A 26 -51.04 -56.69 -30.47
CA HIS A 26 -49.83 -57.51 -30.45
C HIS A 26 -49.14 -57.46 -31.81
N VAL A 27 -47.83 -57.71 -31.80
CA VAL A 27 -47.02 -57.91 -33.01
C VAL A 27 -46.48 -59.34 -32.95
N ILE A 28 -46.74 -60.14 -33.98
CA ILE A 28 -46.16 -61.48 -34.13
C ILE A 28 -44.97 -61.37 -35.08
N LEU A 29 -43.82 -61.84 -34.60
CA LEU A 29 -42.56 -61.82 -35.35
C LEU A 29 -42.15 -63.24 -35.69
N THR A 30 -41.51 -63.41 -36.85
CA THR A 30 -40.77 -64.63 -37.12
C THR A 30 -39.57 -64.73 -36.17
N LEU A 31 -39.11 -65.95 -35.89
CA LEU A 31 -37.97 -66.18 -35.02
C LEU A 31 -36.71 -65.40 -35.47
N ASN A 32 -36.51 -65.23 -36.78
CA ASN A 32 -35.37 -64.48 -37.33
C ASN A 32 -35.50 -62.96 -37.10
N GLU A 33 -36.70 -62.40 -37.26
CA GLU A 33 -36.97 -60.97 -36.97
C GLU A 33 -36.79 -60.67 -35.49
N TYR A 34 -37.30 -61.53 -34.59
CA TYR A 34 -37.07 -61.39 -33.14
C TYR A 34 -35.57 -61.47 -32.79
N LYS A 35 -34.85 -62.48 -33.32
CA LYS A 35 -33.40 -62.63 -33.11
C LYS A 35 -32.59 -61.45 -33.69
N LYS A 36 -33.09 -60.76 -34.71
CA LYS A 36 -32.45 -59.57 -35.27
C LYS A 36 -32.59 -58.39 -34.31
N ILE A 37 -33.81 -58.12 -33.83
CA ILE A 37 -34.07 -57.04 -32.86
C ILE A 37 -33.28 -57.25 -31.56
N VAL A 38 -33.23 -58.48 -31.04
CA VAL A 38 -32.44 -58.79 -29.84
C VAL A 38 -30.95 -58.49 -30.06
N ARG A 39 -30.39 -58.86 -31.22
CA ARG A 39 -28.99 -58.55 -31.56
C ARG A 39 -28.73 -57.06 -31.65
N GLU A 40 -29.57 -56.31 -32.35
CA GLU A 40 -29.45 -54.86 -32.50
C GLU A 40 -29.55 -54.15 -31.13
N ARG A 41 -30.47 -54.58 -30.26
CA ARG A 41 -30.58 -54.09 -28.89
C ARG A 41 -29.30 -54.35 -28.10
N ASP A 42 -28.79 -55.58 -28.14
CA ASP A 42 -27.59 -55.97 -27.38
C ASP A 42 -26.32 -55.29 -27.92
N GLU A 43 -26.25 -55.01 -29.23
CA GLU A 43 -25.23 -54.17 -29.84
C GLU A 43 -25.35 -52.71 -29.36
N ALA A 44 -26.55 -52.11 -29.40
CA ALA A 44 -26.77 -50.75 -28.92
C ALA A 44 -26.41 -50.59 -27.43
N ILE A 45 -26.81 -51.53 -26.57
CA ILE A 45 -26.44 -51.53 -25.14
C ILE A 45 -24.92 -51.60 -24.97
N ARG A 46 -24.24 -52.45 -25.75
CA ARG A 46 -22.77 -52.56 -25.71
C ARG A 46 -22.09 -51.27 -26.16
N THR A 47 -22.55 -50.66 -27.26
CA THR A 47 -22.00 -49.39 -27.76
C THR A 47 -22.16 -48.27 -26.74
N VAL A 48 -23.35 -48.10 -26.18
CA VAL A 48 -23.60 -47.10 -25.13
C VAL A 48 -22.74 -47.37 -23.89
N GLY A 49 -22.56 -48.64 -23.51
CA GLY A 49 -21.67 -49.03 -22.42
C GLY A 49 -20.21 -48.63 -22.66
N ILE A 50 -19.70 -48.87 -23.86
CA ILE A 50 -18.33 -48.52 -24.26
C ILE A 50 -18.16 -47.00 -24.31
N GLU A 51 -19.11 -46.27 -24.92
CA GLU A 51 -19.07 -44.80 -24.99
C GLU A 51 -19.07 -44.17 -23.60
N ARG A 52 -19.92 -44.68 -22.70
CA ARG A 52 -19.95 -44.22 -21.31
C ARG A 52 -18.63 -44.48 -20.59
N GLN A 53 -18.05 -45.66 -20.74
CA GLN A 53 -16.77 -46.00 -20.14
C GLN A 53 -15.64 -45.11 -20.68
N ASN A 54 -15.64 -44.83 -21.99
CA ASN A 54 -14.67 -43.94 -22.62
C ASN A 54 -14.83 -42.49 -22.13
N ALA A 55 -16.07 -41.99 -22.03
CA ALA A 55 -16.35 -40.66 -21.50
C ALA A 55 -15.94 -40.53 -20.03
N ASP A 56 -16.25 -41.51 -19.19
CA ASP A 56 -15.84 -41.54 -17.78
C ASP A 56 -14.32 -41.57 -17.65
N ARG A 57 -13.64 -42.35 -18.49
CA ARG A 57 -12.17 -42.40 -18.53
C ARG A 57 -11.56 -41.05 -18.90
N GLN A 58 -12.03 -40.44 -19.99
CA GLN A 58 -11.53 -39.14 -20.44
C GLN A 58 -11.77 -38.06 -19.38
N MET A 59 -12.97 -38.01 -18.80
CA MET A 59 -13.28 -37.06 -17.72
C MET A 59 -12.36 -37.24 -16.51
N ASN A 60 -12.03 -38.49 -16.15
CA ASN A 60 -11.16 -38.77 -15.04
C ASN A 60 -9.70 -38.39 -15.34
N GLU A 61 -9.22 -38.64 -16.57
CA GLU A 61 -7.91 -38.20 -17.05
C GLU A 61 -7.79 -36.67 -17.04
N GLU A 62 -8.79 -35.96 -17.55
CA GLU A 62 -8.84 -34.48 -17.53
C GLU A 62 -8.86 -33.93 -16.10
N LYS A 63 -9.67 -34.53 -15.19
CA LYS A 63 -9.70 -34.15 -13.77
C LYS A 63 -8.34 -34.35 -13.10
N ASN A 64 -7.67 -35.47 -13.37
CA ASN A 64 -6.36 -35.77 -12.80
C ASN A 64 -5.30 -34.80 -13.34
N ASN A 65 -5.32 -34.52 -14.64
CA ASN A 65 -4.42 -33.54 -15.25
C ASN A 65 -4.64 -32.14 -14.68
N ALA A 66 -5.88 -31.69 -14.55
CA ALA A 66 -6.20 -30.40 -13.96
C ALA A 66 -5.74 -30.33 -12.49
N ALA A 67 -5.99 -31.38 -11.71
CA ALA A 67 -5.55 -31.45 -10.31
C ALA A 67 -4.01 -31.42 -10.18
N TYR A 68 -3.30 -32.09 -11.09
CA TYR A 68 -1.84 -32.05 -11.16
C TYR A 68 -1.32 -30.65 -11.45
N GLN A 69 -1.88 -29.97 -12.47
CA GLN A 69 -1.48 -28.60 -12.82
C GLN A 69 -1.75 -27.62 -11.68
N ILE A 70 -2.92 -27.73 -11.02
CA ILE A 70 -3.25 -26.90 -9.84
C ILE A 70 -2.25 -27.12 -8.71
N ARG A 71 -1.85 -28.37 -8.44
CA ARG A 71 -0.82 -28.68 -7.43
C ARG A 71 0.53 -28.08 -7.81
N GLN A 72 0.96 -28.23 -9.05
CA GLN A 72 2.24 -27.69 -9.51
C GLN A 72 2.30 -26.16 -9.38
N VAL A 73 1.24 -25.46 -9.78
CA VAL A 73 1.13 -24.00 -9.63
C VAL A 73 1.12 -23.61 -8.16
N ARG A 74 0.37 -24.33 -7.31
CA ARG A 74 0.35 -24.09 -5.87
C ARG A 74 1.71 -24.27 -5.23
N ASP A 75 2.40 -25.37 -5.53
CA ASP A 75 3.70 -25.69 -4.94
C ASP A 75 4.76 -24.68 -5.37
N GLN A 76 4.71 -24.22 -6.63
CA GLN A 76 5.58 -23.16 -7.12
C GLN A 76 5.30 -21.82 -6.41
N ALA A 77 4.04 -21.43 -6.30
CA ALA A 77 3.65 -20.20 -5.59
C ALA A 77 4.06 -20.24 -4.12
N VAL A 78 3.93 -21.38 -3.44
CA VAL A 78 4.35 -21.54 -2.05
C VAL A 78 5.87 -21.37 -1.90
N LYS A 79 6.66 -21.93 -2.83
CA LYS A 79 8.13 -21.74 -2.83
C LYS A 79 8.50 -20.27 -3.03
N GLU A 80 7.90 -19.62 -4.01
CA GLU A 80 8.14 -18.18 -4.28
C GLU A 80 7.76 -17.30 -3.09
N ILE A 81 6.63 -17.59 -2.44
CA ILE A 81 6.22 -16.87 -1.22
C ILE A 81 7.25 -17.08 -0.11
N ALA A 82 7.74 -18.30 0.11
CA ALA A 82 8.74 -18.58 1.13
C ALA A 82 10.06 -17.85 0.86
N GLU A 83 10.52 -17.82 -0.39
CA GLU A 83 11.72 -17.09 -0.81
C GLU A 83 11.55 -15.57 -0.60
N MET A 84 10.41 -15.01 -1.03
CA MET A 84 10.11 -13.59 -0.82
C MET A 84 10.03 -13.22 0.67
N GLN A 85 9.42 -14.07 1.50
CA GLN A 85 9.36 -13.86 2.95
C GLN A 85 10.76 -13.89 3.58
N GLY A 86 11.62 -14.81 3.14
CA GLY A 86 13.02 -14.86 3.56
C GLY A 86 13.79 -13.58 3.20
N ALA A 87 13.65 -13.13 1.94
CA ALA A 87 14.30 -11.91 1.46
C ALA A 87 13.79 -10.66 2.21
N LEU A 88 12.48 -10.56 2.45
CA LEU A 88 11.87 -9.46 3.21
C LEU A 88 12.38 -9.43 4.64
N ALA A 89 12.42 -10.57 5.33
CA ALA A 89 12.92 -10.65 6.70
C ALA A 89 14.40 -10.25 6.80
N GLN A 90 15.21 -10.62 5.81
CA GLN A 90 16.62 -10.21 5.75
C GLN A 90 16.75 -8.71 5.50
N ALA A 91 16.02 -8.16 4.53
CA ALA A 91 16.02 -6.73 4.23
C ALA A 91 15.57 -5.88 5.42
N GLN A 92 14.58 -6.35 6.19
CA GLN A 92 14.15 -5.69 7.42
C GLN A 92 15.24 -5.67 8.50
N LYS A 93 15.97 -6.78 8.68
CA LYS A 93 17.10 -6.84 9.63
C LYS A 93 18.22 -5.90 9.21
N ASP A 94 18.57 -5.90 7.93
CA ASP A 94 19.63 -5.04 7.39
C ASP A 94 19.23 -3.56 7.49
N ALA A 95 17.97 -3.22 7.20
CA ALA A 95 17.44 -1.87 7.38
C ALA A 95 17.49 -1.42 8.84
N ALA A 96 17.10 -2.28 9.80
CA ALA A 96 17.18 -1.97 11.23
C ALA A 96 18.64 -1.74 11.68
N TYR A 97 19.57 -2.58 11.21
CA TYR A 97 20.98 -2.43 11.50
C TYR A 97 21.56 -1.12 10.92
N GLN A 98 21.23 -0.79 9.68
CA GLN A 98 21.66 0.46 9.04
C GLN A 98 21.05 1.70 9.73
N ARG A 99 19.78 1.64 10.14
CA ARG A 99 19.15 2.72 10.93
C ARG A 99 19.93 2.99 12.22
N HIS A 100 20.25 1.94 12.98
CA HIS A 100 21.03 2.07 14.21
C HIS A 100 22.44 2.67 13.95
N LEU A 101 23.13 2.24 12.89
CA LEU A 101 24.42 2.83 12.52
C LEU A 101 24.28 4.32 12.15
N ASN A 102 23.26 4.66 11.37
CA ASN A 102 23.00 6.02 10.93
C ASN A 102 22.64 6.94 12.10
N GLU A 103 21.81 6.51 13.04
CA GLU A 103 21.50 7.25 14.28
C GLU A 103 22.77 7.62 15.04
N ASN A 104 23.70 6.66 15.18
CA ASN A 104 24.97 6.92 15.85
C ASN A 104 25.85 7.91 15.06
N LEU A 105 25.91 7.80 13.73
CA LEU A 105 26.64 8.73 12.88
C LEU A 105 26.08 10.16 12.96
N LEU A 106 24.75 10.31 12.93
CA LEU A 106 24.08 11.60 13.05
C LEU A 106 24.34 12.23 14.42
N ARG A 107 24.27 11.45 15.50
CA ARG A 107 24.63 11.91 16.85
C ARG A 107 26.07 12.43 16.90
N ILE A 108 27.03 11.67 16.36
CA ILE A 108 28.45 12.06 16.33
C ILE A 108 28.64 13.32 15.48
N SER A 109 27.99 13.39 14.32
CA SER A 109 28.02 14.56 13.42
C SER A 109 27.52 15.82 14.13
N ARG A 110 26.36 15.72 14.81
CA ARG A 110 25.81 16.81 15.63
C ARG A 110 26.75 17.24 16.74
N GLU A 111 27.32 16.30 17.50
CA GLU A 111 28.25 16.61 18.60
C GLU A 111 29.52 17.31 18.11
N ARG A 112 30.01 16.95 16.90
CA ARG A 112 31.13 17.65 16.24
C ARG A 112 30.73 19.05 15.80
N ALA A 113 29.63 19.19 15.07
CA ALA A 113 29.10 20.49 14.66
C ALA A 113 28.87 21.42 15.87
N ASN A 114 28.41 20.88 17.00
CA ASN A 114 28.27 21.63 18.25
C ASN A 114 29.62 22.09 18.80
N ALA A 115 30.63 21.23 18.78
CA ALA A 115 31.98 21.57 19.22
C ALA A 115 32.62 22.64 18.33
N ASP A 116 32.51 22.50 17.01
CA ASP A 116 33.04 23.44 16.01
C ASP A 116 32.41 24.83 16.17
N ARG A 117 31.11 24.87 16.53
CA ARG A 117 30.38 26.12 16.82
C ARG A 117 30.54 26.62 18.26
N GLY A 118 31.27 25.91 19.12
CA GLY A 118 31.51 26.29 20.51
C GLY A 118 30.31 26.12 21.46
N LEU A 119 29.27 25.38 21.07
CA LEU A 119 28.05 25.16 21.84
C LEU A 119 28.31 24.24 23.04
N LYS A 120 27.90 24.65 24.23
CA LYS A 120 28.14 23.91 25.48
C LYS A 120 26.86 23.73 26.31
N PRO A 121 26.62 22.53 26.89
CA PRO A 121 27.39 21.29 26.73
C PRO A 121 27.10 20.59 25.38
N LYS A 122 28.17 20.18 24.67
CA LYS A 122 28.07 19.74 23.26
C LYS A 122 27.14 18.54 23.00
N LYS A 123 26.96 17.66 24.00
CA LYS A 123 26.19 16.42 23.89
C LYS A 123 24.70 16.61 24.15
N GLU A 124 24.36 17.58 25.00
CA GLU A 124 22.97 17.85 25.38
C GLU A 124 22.35 18.91 24.47
N HIS A 125 23.18 19.77 23.86
CA HIS A 125 22.71 20.77 22.91
C HIS A 125 22.07 20.10 21.67
N THR A 126 20.88 20.55 21.28
CA THR A 126 20.10 19.99 20.15
C THR A 126 20.81 20.13 18.80
N GLY A 127 21.75 21.07 18.74
CA GLY A 127 22.51 21.45 17.55
C GLY A 127 21.79 22.43 16.64
N TYR A 128 20.52 22.70 16.89
CA TYR A 128 19.78 23.80 16.30
C TYR A 128 19.96 25.05 17.12
N VAL A 129 20.27 26.18 16.48
CA VAL A 129 20.52 27.46 17.17
C VAL A 129 19.62 28.53 16.60
N VAL A 130 18.84 29.22 17.44
CA VAL A 130 18.09 30.41 17.03
C VAL A 130 19.08 31.57 16.84
N MET A 131 19.28 31.96 15.59
CA MET A 131 20.23 33.01 15.21
C MET A 131 19.61 34.40 15.23
N ASN A 132 18.36 34.50 14.78
CA ASN A 132 17.63 35.75 14.69
C ASN A 132 16.12 35.49 14.69
N MET A 133 15.36 36.45 15.20
CA MET A 133 13.92 36.53 15.11
C MET A 133 13.52 37.97 14.84
N GLN A 134 12.74 38.20 13.78
CA GLN A 134 12.35 39.53 13.35
C GLN A 134 10.93 39.55 12.79
N GLU A 135 10.28 40.70 12.86
CA GLU A 135 9.00 40.91 12.19
C GLU A 135 9.17 40.87 10.67
N LYS A 136 8.19 40.27 9.99
CA LYS A 136 8.14 40.16 8.54
C LYS A 136 6.77 40.58 8.03
N LYS A 137 6.72 41.71 7.32
CA LYS A 137 5.52 42.18 6.63
C LYS A 137 5.33 41.44 5.31
N LEU A 138 4.16 40.85 5.10
CA LEU A 138 3.79 40.14 3.88
C LEU A 138 2.56 40.79 3.25
N GLN A 139 2.72 41.28 2.02
CA GLN A 139 1.57 41.75 1.23
C GLN A 139 0.79 40.56 0.69
N ARG A 140 -0.53 40.59 0.87
CA ARG A 140 -1.47 39.61 0.35
C ARG A 140 -2.53 40.33 -0.46
N LYS A 141 -3.13 39.61 -1.41
CA LYS A 141 -4.23 40.10 -2.24
C LYS A 141 -5.49 39.32 -1.88
N ASN A 142 -6.59 40.02 -1.67
CA ASN A 142 -7.93 39.45 -1.57
C ASN A 142 -8.86 40.12 -2.59
N SER A 143 -10.16 39.80 -2.53
CA SER A 143 -11.19 40.39 -3.39
C SER A 143 -11.34 41.91 -3.24
N ARG A 144 -10.85 42.50 -2.15
CA ARG A 144 -10.95 43.95 -1.83
C ARG A 144 -9.64 44.71 -2.10
N GLY A 145 -8.59 44.06 -2.59
CA GLY A 145 -7.31 44.68 -2.91
C GLY A 145 -6.12 44.07 -2.18
N TYR A 146 -5.06 44.86 -2.00
CA TYR A 146 -3.88 44.45 -1.25
C TYR A 146 -4.01 44.80 0.23
N TYR A 147 -3.57 43.89 1.09
CA TYR A 147 -3.49 44.10 2.53
C TYR A 147 -2.17 43.52 3.06
N THR A 148 -1.63 44.13 4.10
CA THR A 148 -0.37 43.70 4.72
C THR A 148 -0.68 42.91 5.97
N ILE A 149 -0.06 41.73 6.08
CA ILE A 149 -0.06 40.92 7.31
C ILE A 149 1.33 41.03 7.94
N THR A 150 1.38 41.23 9.24
CA THR A 150 2.63 41.11 10.01
C THR A 150 2.78 39.68 10.50
N LEU A 151 3.88 39.03 10.11
CA LEU A 151 4.30 37.70 10.55
C LEU A 151 5.65 37.81 11.25
N TRP A 152 6.19 36.68 11.70
CA TRP A 152 7.53 36.60 12.27
C TRP A 152 8.40 35.68 11.42
N GLU A 153 9.66 36.07 11.26
CA GLU A 153 10.69 35.26 10.61
C GLU A 153 11.73 34.87 11.66
N THR A 154 11.99 33.57 11.79
CA THR A 154 13.04 33.03 12.67
C THR A 154 14.04 32.25 11.85
N VAL A 155 15.32 32.55 12.05
CA VAL A 155 16.43 31.84 11.42
C VAL A 155 16.99 30.85 12.43
N LEU A 156 16.85 29.56 12.16
CA LEU A 156 17.50 28.48 12.90
C LEU A 156 18.72 28.00 12.10
N GLN A 157 19.90 27.99 12.71
CA GLN A 157 21.04 27.28 12.13
C GLN A 157 20.96 25.80 12.52
N SER A 158 21.03 24.90 11.54
CA SER A 158 21.02 23.45 11.75
C SER A 158 22.40 22.89 12.13
N PRO A 159 22.49 21.66 12.65
CA PRO A 159 23.76 20.96 12.83
C PRO A 159 24.33 20.37 11.51
N TYR A 160 23.63 20.52 10.38
CA TYR A 160 24.02 19.94 9.10
C TYR A 160 24.90 20.91 8.30
N SER A 161 26.09 20.44 7.91
CA SER A 161 27.01 21.19 7.05
C SER A 161 26.37 21.43 5.67
N VAL A 162 26.74 22.54 5.03
CA VAL A 162 26.42 22.80 3.61
C VAL A 162 27.01 21.77 2.64
N ASP A 163 27.91 20.91 3.10
CA ASP A 163 28.42 19.77 2.33
C ASP A 163 27.35 18.68 2.10
N PHE A 164 26.32 18.63 2.95
CA PHE A 164 25.15 17.80 2.71
C PHE A 164 24.36 18.36 1.53
N THR A 165 23.81 17.49 0.70
CA THR A 165 22.88 17.93 -0.34
C THR A 165 21.66 18.58 0.31
N GLU A 166 21.02 19.48 -0.43
CA GLU A 166 19.81 20.16 0.05
C GLU A 166 18.71 19.16 0.42
N GLU A 167 18.53 18.09 -0.37
CA GLU A 167 17.57 17.02 -0.13
C GLU A 167 17.89 16.25 1.16
N GLN A 168 19.16 15.91 1.38
CA GLN A 168 19.59 15.22 2.60
C GLN A 168 19.37 16.10 3.83
N ALA A 169 19.80 17.37 3.76
CA ALA A 169 19.61 18.31 4.86
C ALA A 169 18.13 18.54 5.14
N ARG A 170 17.30 18.72 4.10
CA ARG A 170 15.85 18.88 4.23
C ARG A 170 15.20 17.68 4.88
N TYR A 171 15.53 16.47 4.42
CA TYR A 171 15.00 15.25 4.98
C TYR A 171 15.32 15.16 6.48
N GLN A 172 16.59 15.30 6.85
CA GLN A 172 16.98 15.19 8.25
C GLN A 172 16.41 16.30 9.14
N ILE A 173 16.33 17.53 8.64
CA ILE A 173 15.68 18.63 9.35
C ILE A 173 14.19 18.35 9.55
N HIS A 174 13.54 17.74 8.57
CA HIS A 174 12.15 17.34 8.67
C HIS A 174 11.96 16.25 9.74
N GLU A 175 12.78 15.20 9.75
CA GLU A 175 12.72 14.16 10.79
C GLU A 175 12.99 14.76 12.19
N ASP A 176 14.01 15.61 12.32
CA ASP A 176 14.43 16.18 13.61
C ASP A 176 13.44 17.19 14.19
N LEU A 177 12.82 18.02 13.32
CA LEU A 177 12.02 19.17 13.76
C LEU A 177 10.53 19.08 13.44
N MET A 178 10.16 18.30 12.41
CA MET A 178 8.85 18.41 11.78
C MET A 178 8.04 17.11 11.73
N GLN A 179 8.64 15.96 12.05
CA GLN A 179 7.95 14.67 12.04
C GLN A 179 7.31 14.37 13.39
N HIS A 180 6.10 13.80 13.35
CA HIS A 180 5.49 13.18 14.52
C HIS A 180 5.97 11.73 14.61
N GLU A 181 6.78 11.42 15.62
CA GLU A 181 6.98 10.03 16.04
C GLU A 181 5.91 9.66 17.06
N ASP A 182 5.46 8.40 17.08
CA ASP A 182 4.42 7.91 17.99
C ASP A 182 4.69 8.34 19.45
N GLY A 183 3.88 9.27 19.96
CA GLY A 183 3.96 9.80 21.32
C GLY A 183 5.01 10.89 21.57
N LYS A 184 5.69 11.40 20.54
CA LYS A 184 6.60 12.56 20.66
C LYS A 184 5.96 13.81 20.07
N GLU A 185 6.03 14.90 20.82
CA GLU A 185 5.62 16.22 20.33
C GLU A 185 6.57 16.73 19.25
N TRP A 186 5.99 17.45 18.29
CA TRP A 186 6.67 18.19 17.24
C TRP A 186 7.79 19.07 17.81
N ALA A 187 9.07 18.90 17.44
CA ALA A 187 10.16 19.56 18.18
C ALA A 187 10.12 21.10 18.11
N LEU A 188 9.49 21.67 17.07
CA LEU A 188 9.22 23.11 16.99
C LEU A 188 8.21 23.62 18.05
N SER A 189 7.40 22.75 18.65
CA SER A 189 6.53 23.09 19.79
C SER A 189 7.34 23.61 20.98
N ARG A 190 8.57 23.09 21.17
CA ARG A 190 9.49 23.52 22.24
C ARG A 190 9.90 24.98 22.13
N ILE A 191 9.84 25.54 20.93
CA ILE A 191 10.07 26.98 20.68
C ILE A 191 8.76 27.73 20.44
N GLY A 192 7.62 27.14 20.81
CA GLY A 192 6.31 27.76 20.73
C GLY A 192 5.85 28.01 19.30
N ILE A 193 6.17 27.11 18.36
CA ILE A 193 5.59 27.09 17.01
C ILE A 193 4.80 25.79 16.87
N CYS A 194 3.59 25.83 16.33
CA CYS A 194 2.77 24.66 16.07
C CYS A 194 2.62 24.37 14.57
N GLU A 195 2.32 23.11 14.26
CA GLU A 195 2.08 22.68 12.89
C GLU A 195 0.80 23.32 12.38
N LYS A 196 0.77 23.61 11.08
CA LYS A 196 -0.47 24.05 10.46
C LYS A 196 -1.45 22.87 10.40
N PRO A 197 -2.63 22.99 11.03
CA PRO A 197 -3.64 21.93 10.96
C PRO A 197 -4.08 21.71 9.51
N ASP A 198 -4.24 20.44 9.11
CA ASP A 198 -4.80 20.10 7.80
C ASP A 198 -6.32 20.35 7.83
N PRO A 199 -6.85 21.28 7.01
CA PRO A 199 -8.28 21.57 6.96
C PRO A 199 -9.15 20.36 6.58
N LYS A 200 -8.57 19.29 6.01
CA LYS A 200 -9.28 18.05 5.67
C LYS A 200 -9.59 17.19 6.90
N PHE A 201 -8.78 17.29 7.95
CA PHE A 201 -8.84 16.41 9.12
C PHE A 201 -9.15 17.16 10.42
N CYS A 202 -9.14 18.50 10.40
CA CYS A 202 -9.46 19.36 11.52
C CYS A 202 -10.84 20.01 11.34
N ASP A 203 -11.65 20.02 12.40
CA ASP A 203 -12.96 20.67 12.38
C ASP A 203 -12.81 22.19 12.12
N PRO A 204 -13.70 22.85 11.35
CA PRO A 204 -13.56 24.28 11.06
C PRO A 204 -13.52 25.18 12.31
N PHE A 205 -14.20 24.82 13.40
CA PHE A 205 -14.14 25.57 14.65
C PHE A 205 -12.76 25.46 15.29
N GLU A 206 -12.27 24.23 15.45
CA GLU A 206 -10.94 23.93 16.00
C GLU A 206 -9.83 24.53 15.13
N TYR A 207 -9.95 24.47 13.81
CA TYR A 207 -9.02 25.09 12.88
C TYR A 207 -8.92 26.60 13.10
N ASN A 208 -10.06 27.29 13.24
CA ASN A 208 -10.07 28.73 13.48
C ASN A 208 -9.50 29.06 14.87
N GLU A 209 -9.84 28.27 15.88
CA GLU A 209 -9.30 28.43 17.24
C GLU A 209 -7.77 28.32 17.25
N ILE A 210 -7.20 27.30 16.59
CA ILE A 210 -5.75 27.12 16.46
C ILE A 210 -5.13 28.30 15.69
N MET A 211 -5.71 28.67 14.54
CA MET A 211 -5.15 29.72 13.70
C MET A 211 -5.22 31.12 14.34
N GLU A 212 -6.13 31.34 15.29
CA GLU A 212 -6.25 32.59 16.08
C GLU A 212 -5.36 32.57 17.33
N ASN A 213 -5.31 31.45 18.06
CA ASN A 213 -4.72 31.38 19.39
C ASN A 213 -3.29 30.83 19.41
N GLU A 214 -2.91 30.01 18.44
CA GLU A 214 -1.58 29.40 18.41
C GLU A 214 -0.60 30.16 17.51
N ASN A 215 0.66 29.76 17.55
CA ASN A 215 1.70 30.29 16.68
C ASN A 215 1.98 29.32 15.53
N VAL A 216 1.18 29.40 14.47
CA VAL A 216 1.24 28.42 13.39
C VAL A 216 2.40 28.69 12.44
N LEU A 217 3.14 27.65 12.09
CA LEU A 217 4.12 27.68 11.00
C LEU A 217 3.41 27.90 9.66
N VAL A 218 3.73 29.00 8.99
CA VAL A 218 3.13 29.37 7.69
C VAL A 218 3.91 28.72 6.54
N ARG A 219 5.24 28.75 6.61
CA ARG A 219 6.15 28.13 5.65
C ARG A 219 7.57 28.11 6.20
N TYR A 220 8.42 27.26 5.62
CA TYR A 220 9.85 27.29 5.85
C TYR A 220 10.64 27.18 4.55
N GLN A 221 11.90 27.64 4.58
CA GLN A 221 12.85 27.52 3.47
C GLN A 221 14.25 27.21 4.02
N LEU A 222 15.07 26.54 3.22
CA LEU A 222 16.47 26.32 3.53
C LEU A 222 17.35 27.36 2.84
N ARG A 223 18.41 27.77 3.52
CA ARG A 223 19.43 28.66 2.99
C ARG A 223 20.81 28.12 3.34
N ALA A 224 21.65 27.89 2.34
CA ALA A 224 23.05 27.53 2.57
C ALA A 224 23.79 28.76 3.13
N ASN A 225 24.33 28.64 4.35
CA ASN A 225 25.06 29.72 5.00
C ASN A 225 26.55 29.38 5.10
N TYR A 226 27.36 29.97 4.21
CA TYR A 226 28.81 29.76 4.13
C TYR A 226 29.63 30.65 5.08
N GLN A 227 29.00 31.45 5.95
CA GLN A 227 29.72 32.39 6.79
C GLN A 227 30.49 31.67 7.92
N ALA A 228 31.81 31.71 7.83
CA ALA A 228 32.73 31.24 8.86
C ALA A 228 32.70 32.18 10.09
N ARG A 229 32.24 31.70 11.25
CA ARG A 229 32.54 32.39 12.52
C ARG A 229 33.86 31.83 13.05
N ARG A 230 34.91 32.66 13.06
CA ARG A 230 36.29 32.37 13.52
C ARG A 230 37.12 31.43 12.63
N GLY A 231 37.31 31.79 11.36
CA GLY A 231 38.44 31.26 10.58
C GLY A 231 38.33 29.81 10.08
N GLU A 232 37.28 29.08 10.43
CA GLU A 232 37.01 27.73 9.93
C GLU A 232 35.98 27.77 8.79
N LYS A 233 36.34 27.18 7.64
CA LYS A 233 35.57 27.13 6.40
C LYS A 233 34.44 26.09 6.45
N THR A 234 33.54 26.16 7.42
CA THR A 234 32.39 25.25 7.47
C THR A 234 31.10 26.04 7.59
N GLY A 235 30.33 26.03 6.49
CA GLY A 235 28.98 26.57 6.46
C GLY A 235 27.97 25.57 6.99
N PHE A 236 26.84 26.05 7.47
CA PHE A 236 25.72 25.21 7.90
C PHE A 236 24.44 25.59 7.16
N TRP A 237 23.49 24.68 7.08
CA TRP A 237 22.17 25.00 6.57
C TRP A 237 21.39 25.82 7.59
N ASP A 238 20.90 26.98 7.16
CA ASP A 238 19.91 27.78 7.89
C ASP A 238 18.49 27.36 7.47
N ILE A 239 17.58 27.33 8.43
CA ILE A 239 16.15 27.15 8.25
C ILE A 239 15.48 28.49 8.55
N ILE A 240 14.82 29.03 7.55
CA ILE A 240 14.06 30.27 7.66
C ILE A 240 12.60 29.90 7.87
N LEU A 241 12.15 29.98 9.12
CA LEU A 241 10.78 29.74 9.51
C LEU A 241 9.97 31.03 9.43
N VAL A 242 8.79 30.98 8.82
CA VAL A 242 7.81 32.07 8.86
C VAL A 242 6.60 31.59 9.63
N HIS A 243 6.24 32.28 10.71
CA HIS A 243 5.18 31.90 11.64
C HIS A 243 4.41 33.14 12.12
N GLN A 244 3.30 32.95 12.85
CA GLN A 244 2.31 34.00 13.09
C GLN A 244 2.65 34.95 14.25
N LYS A 245 3.32 34.45 15.30
CA LYS A 245 3.52 35.13 16.59
C LYS A 245 4.99 35.04 17.01
N PRO A 246 5.53 35.96 17.84
CA PRO A 246 6.91 35.84 18.28
C PRO A 246 7.10 34.57 19.11
N ILE A 247 8.29 33.97 19.05
CA ILE A 247 8.66 32.88 19.95
C ILE A 247 8.83 33.48 21.36
N PRO A 248 8.08 32.99 22.37
CA PRO A 248 8.05 33.61 23.70
C PRO A 248 9.37 33.46 24.45
N GLN A 249 9.96 32.26 24.39
CA GLN A 249 11.25 32.00 25.01
C GLN A 249 12.00 30.91 24.23
N VAL A 250 13.23 31.23 23.82
CA VAL A 250 14.11 30.22 23.20
C VAL A 250 14.67 29.30 24.29
N PRO A 251 14.56 27.97 24.19
CA PRO A 251 15.18 27.01 25.11
C PRO A 251 16.70 27.17 25.22
N LYS A 252 17.29 26.86 26.38
CA LYS A 252 18.73 27.04 26.62
C LYS A 252 19.61 26.21 25.67
N ASP A 253 19.14 25.03 25.30
CA ASP A 253 19.76 24.07 24.38
C ASP A 253 19.54 24.38 22.89
N MET A 254 19.03 25.59 22.59
CA MET A 254 18.90 26.17 21.25
C MET A 254 19.42 27.61 21.17
N ARG A 255 20.13 28.08 22.20
CA ARG A 255 20.79 29.40 22.22
C ARG A 255 22.26 29.24 21.81
N PRO A 256 22.88 30.29 21.22
CA PRO A 256 24.31 30.28 20.88
C PRO A 256 25.24 30.11 22.08
#